data_AF-A0AAU8LB13-F1
#
_entry.id   AF-A0AAU8LB13-F1
#
_cell.length_a   1.000
_cell.length_b   1.000
_cell.length_c   1.000
_cell.angle_alpha   90.00
_cell.angle_beta   90.00
_cell.angle_gamma   90.00
#
_symmetry.space_group_name_H-M   'P 1'
#
loop_
_entity.id
_entity.type
_entity.pdbx_description
1 polymer ?
#
loop_
_entity_poly.entity_id
_entity_poly.type
_entity_poly.pdbx_seq_one_letter_code
_entity_poly.pdbx_strand_id
1 'polypeptide(L)'
;MNKPLFTIITGTNGVGKSTFGKKFEEETKIPFINPDLHYKNKFGGYYDFTIEQQREASNELKQKREDFFKDKKSFAIERILDHESVISKLAKQAHENGFNTALIYIGVDRKEISNLRIENRLSEGAHNVDPDIVEKNLKDCIKCFKSVAREFDNVLIYDNSAHRNSNHFIKIYDRRNDHVKFEAAHKPKWAKDLIDNSFTLQKDKGIDLSK
;
A
#
# COMPACT_ATOMS: atom_id res chain seq x y z
N MET A 1 0.25 -25.69 9.97
CA MET A 1 0.22 -24.37 10.64
C MET A 1 -0.05 -23.31 9.59
N ASN A 2 -0.90 -22.31 9.87
CA ASN A 2 -1.08 -21.19 8.95
C ASN A 2 0.21 -20.37 8.88
N LYS A 3 0.72 -20.14 7.66
CA LYS A 3 1.87 -19.25 7.44
C LYS A 3 1.55 -17.84 7.95
N PRO A 4 2.51 -17.12 8.58
CA PRO A 4 2.29 -15.73 8.97
C PRO A 4 2.11 -14.86 7.71
N LEU A 5 1.42 -13.73 7.86
CA LEU A 5 1.06 -12.84 6.76
C LEU A 5 1.84 -11.52 6.86
N PHE A 6 2.55 -11.16 5.78
CA PHE A 6 3.13 -9.85 5.59
C PHE A 6 2.28 -9.06 4.59
N THR A 7 1.74 -7.91 5.01
CA THR A 7 0.87 -7.08 4.16
C THR A 7 1.48 -5.71 3.91
N ILE A 8 1.47 -5.26 2.65
CA ILE A 8 1.71 -3.86 2.30
C ILE A 8 0.39 -3.21 1.93
N ILE A 9 0.00 -2.17 2.66
CA ILE A 9 -1.16 -1.32 2.35
C ILE A 9 -0.65 -0.07 1.63
N THR A 10 -1.09 0.13 0.39
CA THR A 10 -0.56 1.13 -0.53
C THR A 10 -1.64 1.94 -1.26
N GLY A 11 -1.21 2.91 -2.05
CA GLY A 11 -2.01 3.96 -2.68
C GLY A 11 -1.37 5.35 -2.49
N THR A 12 -1.80 6.36 -3.26
CA THR A 12 -1.26 7.73 -3.12
C THR A 12 -1.71 8.41 -1.81
N ASN A 13 -1.25 9.62 -1.53
CA ASN A 13 -1.66 10.41 -0.36
C ASN A 13 -3.18 10.69 -0.41
N GLY A 14 -3.83 10.85 0.76
CA GLY A 14 -5.26 11.20 0.82
C GLY A 14 -6.27 10.10 0.43
N VAL A 15 -5.84 8.94 -0.08
CA VAL A 15 -6.76 7.86 -0.49
C VAL A 15 -7.34 7.03 0.67
N GLY A 16 -6.83 7.20 1.89
CA GLY A 16 -7.38 6.55 3.10
C GLY A 16 -6.62 5.31 3.59
N LYS A 17 -5.35 5.11 3.18
CA LYS A 17 -4.50 4.00 3.64
C LYS A 17 -4.49 3.81 5.16
N SER A 18 -4.25 4.88 5.92
CA SER A 18 -4.15 4.81 7.39
C SER A 18 -5.50 4.47 8.05
N THR A 19 -6.60 4.92 7.46
CA THR A 19 -7.95 4.57 7.91
C THR A 19 -8.23 3.09 7.64
N PHE A 20 -7.87 2.60 6.45
CA PHE A 20 -7.97 1.18 6.12
C PHE A 20 -7.09 0.32 7.03
N GLY A 21 -5.84 0.73 7.26
CA GLY A 21 -4.88 -0.01 8.08
C GLY A 21 -5.31 -0.16 9.54
N LYS A 22 -5.90 0.89 10.14
CA LYS A 22 -6.50 0.79 11.48
C LYS A 22 -7.65 -0.21 11.52
N LYS A 23 -8.57 -0.14 10.56
CA LYS A 23 -9.68 -1.09 10.45
C LYS A 23 -9.17 -2.52 10.24
N PHE A 24 -8.15 -2.69 9.39
CA PHE A 24 -7.50 -3.97 9.14
C PHE A 24 -6.90 -4.57 10.43
N GLU A 25 -6.18 -3.77 11.22
CA GLU A 25 -5.63 -4.19 12.50
C GLU A 25 -6.73 -4.57 13.50
N GLU A 26 -7.79 -3.76 13.60
CA GLU A 26 -8.93 -4.02 14.48
C GLU A 26 -9.64 -5.34 14.15
N GLU A 27 -9.88 -5.61 12.86
CA GLU A 27 -10.61 -6.79 12.38
C GLU A 27 -9.76 -8.06 12.39
N THR A 28 -8.49 -7.98 11.99
CA THR A 28 -7.62 -9.15 11.83
C THR A 28 -6.73 -9.45 13.03
N LYS A 29 -6.58 -8.47 13.94
CA LYS A 29 -5.58 -8.47 15.03
C LYS A 29 -4.13 -8.55 14.55
N ILE A 30 -3.88 -8.29 13.27
CA ILE A 30 -2.53 -8.19 12.70
C ILE A 30 -1.99 -6.78 12.94
N PRO A 31 -0.85 -6.61 13.64
CA PRO A 31 -0.28 -5.30 13.92
C PRO A 31 -0.04 -4.47 12.66
N PHE A 32 -0.44 -3.19 12.70
CA PHE A 32 -0.28 -2.26 11.59
C PHE A 32 0.77 -1.18 11.91
N ILE A 33 1.81 -1.12 11.07
CA ILE A 33 2.90 -0.15 11.20
C ILE A 33 2.64 1.01 10.24
N ASN A 34 2.29 2.16 10.79
CA ASN A 34 2.19 3.42 10.07
C ASN A 34 3.42 4.30 10.40
N PRO A 35 4.30 4.59 9.41
CA PRO A 35 5.47 5.43 9.63
C PRO A 35 5.12 6.81 10.18
N ASP A 36 4.18 7.55 9.57
CA ASP A 36 3.82 8.91 9.98
C ASP A 36 3.35 8.97 11.45
N LEU A 37 2.63 7.94 11.91
CA LEU A 37 2.20 7.83 13.30
C LEU A 37 3.37 7.51 14.24
N HIS A 38 4.36 6.72 13.80
CA HIS A 38 5.59 6.48 14.56
C HIS A 38 6.36 7.79 14.76
N TYR A 39 6.54 8.57 13.70
CA TYR A 39 7.15 9.90 13.77
C TYR A 39 6.40 10.83 14.73
N LYS A 40 5.07 10.92 14.61
CA LYS A 40 4.23 11.73 15.51
C LYS A 40 4.37 11.33 16.97
N ASN A 41 4.23 10.05 17.27
CA ASN A 41 4.25 9.58 18.65
C ASN A 41 5.63 9.77 19.29
N LYS A 42 6.70 9.70 18.51
CA LYS A 42 8.07 9.82 19.01
C LYS A 42 8.54 11.26 19.14
N PHE A 43 8.24 12.11 18.15
CA PHE A 43 8.80 13.46 18.05
C PHE A 43 7.75 14.58 18.23
N GLY A 44 6.48 14.24 18.47
CA GLY A 44 5.43 15.21 18.81
C GLY A 44 4.80 15.93 17.62
N GLY A 45 5.12 15.58 16.38
CA GLY A 45 4.62 16.25 15.17
C GLY A 45 4.74 15.39 13.91
N TYR A 46 4.31 15.93 12.76
CA TYR A 46 4.38 15.23 11.47
C TYR A 46 5.45 15.80 10.51
N TYR A 47 6.15 16.86 10.90
CA TYR A 47 7.07 17.60 10.04
C TYR A 47 8.19 18.25 10.88
N ASP A 48 9.13 18.93 10.22
CA ASP A 48 10.31 19.59 10.81
C ASP A 48 11.30 18.66 11.54
N PHE A 49 11.39 17.41 11.09
CA PHE A 49 12.35 16.45 11.65
C PHE A 49 13.77 16.72 11.17
N THR A 50 14.74 16.69 12.10
CA THR A 50 16.16 16.71 11.75
C THR A 50 16.56 15.45 10.98
N ILE A 51 17.69 15.50 10.25
CA ILE A 51 18.25 14.31 9.57
C ILE A 51 18.49 13.16 10.56
N GLU A 52 18.92 13.48 11.79
CA GLU A 52 19.15 12.49 12.83
C GLU A 52 17.85 11.82 13.27
N GLN A 53 16.79 12.59 13.54
CA GLN A 53 15.46 12.05 13.89
C GLN A 53 14.89 11.19 12.76
N GLN A 54 15.06 11.63 11.50
CA GLN A 54 14.65 10.85 10.33
C GLN A 54 15.38 9.51 10.24
N ARG A 55 16.70 9.52 10.44
CA ARG A 55 17.55 8.32 10.44
C ARG A 55 17.19 7.38 11.58
N GLU A 56 17.00 7.92 12.78
CA GLU A 56 16.63 7.16 13.98
C GLU A 56 15.30 6.43 13.78
N ALA A 57 14.22 7.14 13.45
CA ALA A 57 12.90 6.53 13.23
C ALA A 57 12.90 5.53 12.06
N SER A 58 13.64 5.82 10.99
CA SER A 58 13.80 4.88 9.86
C SER A 58 14.47 3.58 10.29
N ASN A 59 15.52 3.66 11.13
CA ASN A 59 16.20 2.50 11.66
C ASN A 59 15.31 1.69 12.62
N GLU A 60 14.53 2.35 13.46
CA GLU A 60 13.57 1.69 14.36
C GLU A 60 12.46 0.96 13.61
N LEU A 61 11.84 1.62 12.62
CA LEU A 61 10.81 1.00 11.78
C LEU A 61 11.36 -0.19 10.99
N LYS A 62 12.60 -0.08 10.51
CA LYS A 62 13.34 -1.19 9.90
C LYS A 62 13.52 -2.32 10.91
N GLN A 63 14.10 -2.05 12.09
CA GLN A 63 14.35 -3.07 13.11
C GLN A 63 13.05 -3.78 13.53
N LYS A 64 11.98 -3.02 13.79
CA LYS A 64 10.66 -3.55 14.13
C LYS A 64 10.15 -4.53 13.07
N ARG A 65 10.31 -4.21 11.78
CA ARG A 65 9.97 -5.13 10.69
C ARG A 65 10.83 -6.40 10.72
N GLU A 66 12.15 -6.27 10.90
CA GLU A 66 13.05 -7.42 11.00
C GLU A 66 12.68 -8.33 12.17
N ASP A 67 12.27 -7.76 13.30
CA ASP A 67 11.81 -8.51 14.47
C ASP A 67 10.54 -9.32 14.15
N PHE A 68 9.57 -8.74 13.43
CA PHE A 68 8.38 -9.49 12.96
C PHE A 68 8.76 -10.67 12.05
N PHE A 69 9.69 -10.47 11.11
CA PHE A 69 10.16 -11.54 10.23
C PHE A 69 10.88 -12.65 11.01
N LYS A 70 11.74 -12.28 11.96
CA LYS A 70 12.47 -13.20 12.82
C LYS A 70 11.52 -14.02 13.69
N ASP A 71 10.54 -13.36 14.31
CA ASP A 71 9.58 -13.96 15.24
C ASP A 71 8.43 -14.71 14.54
N LYS A 72 8.39 -14.71 13.20
CA LYS A 72 7.30 -15.31 12.40
C LYS A 72 5.91 -14.79 12.79
N LYS A 73 5.82 -13.49 13.11
CA LYS A 73 4.57 -12.83 13.50
C LYS A 73 4.01 -12.05 12.31
N SER A 74 2.72 -12.26 12.00
CA SER A 74 2.03 -11.49 10.97
C SER A 74 2.06 -9.99 11.27
N PHE A 75 2.19 -9.15 10.24
CA PHE A 75 2.16 -7.69 10.36
C PHE A 75 1.80 -7.03 9.02
N ALA A 76 1.32 -5.80 9.11
CA ALA A 76 1.05 -4.94 7.97
C ALA A 76 1.87 -3.64 8.06
N ILE A 77 2.23 -3.07 6.91
CA ILE A 77 2.88 -1.76 6.83
C ILE A 77 2.10 -0.84 5.89
N GLU A 78 2.06 0.45 6.22
CA GLU A 78 1.65 1.50 5.27
C GLU A 78 2.86 1.93 4.45
N ARG A 79 2.73 1.94 3.12
CA ARG A 79 3.80 2.42 2.23
C ARG A 79 3.24 2.93 0.91
N ILE A 80 3.77 4.04 0.40
CA ILE A 80 3.60 4.43 -1.01
C ILE A 80 4.65 3.65 -1.82
N LEU A 81 4.22 2.94 -2.87
CA LEU A 81 5.18 2.25 -3.74
C LEU A 81 5.92 3.29 -4.59
N ASP A 82 7.24 3.33 -4.48
CA ASP A 82 8.11 4.34 -5.08
C ASP A 82 9.28 3.71 -5.85
N HIS A 83 9.77 2.56 -5.39
CA HIS A 83 10.92 1.87 -5.97
C HIS A 83 10.69 0.36 -6.06
N GLU A 84 10.57 -0.15 -7.28
CA GLU A 84 10.37 -1.58 -7.59
C GLU A 84 11.34 -2.49 -6.83
N SER A 85 12.64 -2.24 -6.93
CA SER A 85 13.69 -3.05 -6.29
C SER A 85 13.53 -3.17 -4.77
N VAL A 86 13.02 -2.12 -4.11
CA VAL A 86 12.78 -2.13 -2.66
C VAL A 86 11.57 -3.00 -2.33
N ILE A 87 10.48 -2.86 -3.10
CA ILE A 87 9.25 -3.63 -2.88
C ILE A 87 9.46 -5.11 -3.19
N SER A 88 10.11 -5.43 -4.31
CA SER A 88 10.47 -6.80 -4.67
C SER A 88 11.37 -7.45 -3.63
N LYS A 89 12.35 -6.70 -3.10
CA LYS A 89 13.20 -7.19 -2.01
C LYS A 89 12.40 -7.51 -0.74
N LEU A 90 11.41 -6.69 -0.38
CA LEU A 90 10.54 -6.96 0.78
C LEU A 90 9.67 -8.20 0.57
N ALA A 91 9.08 -8.36 -0.63
CA ALA A 91 8.29 -9.54 -0.96
C ALA A 91 9.15 -10.82 -0.87
N LYS A 92 10.31 -10.82 -1.54
CA LYS A 92 11.28 -11.91 -1.50
C LYS A 92 11.72 -12.24 -0.07
N GLN A 93 12.07 -11.23 0.73
CA GLN A 93 12.48 -11.43 2.13
C GLN A 93 11.36 -12.08 2.95
N ALA A 94 10.10 -11.68 2.75
CA ALA A 94 8.97 -12.28 3.44
C ALA A 94 8.80 -13.76 3.06
N HIS A 95 8.89 -14.08 1.76
CA HIS A 95 8.85 -15.47 1.27
C HIS A 95 9.99 -16.33 1.82
N GLU A 96 11.23 -15.82 1.83
CA GLU A 96 12.39 -16.49 2.43
C GLU A 96 12.20 -16.72 3.94
N ASN A 97 11.42 -15.86 4.59
CA ASN A 97 11.02 -16.02 5.99
C ASN A 97 9.75 -16.88 6.17
N GLY A 98 9.22 -17.51 5.12
CA GLY A 98 8.06 -18.42 5.22
C GLY A 98 6.72 -17.72 5.39
N PHE A 99 6.63 -16.42 5.08
CA PHE A 99 5.39 -15.66 5.10
C PHE A 99 4.59 -15.88 3.82
N ASN A 100 3.26 -15.81 3.94
CA ASN A 100 2.42 -15.38 2.83
C ASN A 100 2.48 -13.86 2.73
N THR A 101 2.31 -13.33 1.53
CA THR A 101 2.39 -11.91 1.23
C THR A 101 1.06 -11.40 0.68
N ALA A 102 0.73 -10.16 1.02
CA ALA A 102 -0.42 -9.46 0.48
C ALA A 102 -0.07 -8.01 0.09
N LEU A 103 -0.51 -7.59 -1.08
CA LEU A 103 -0.46 -6.21 -1.53
C LEU A 103 -1.88 -5.66 -1.63
N ILE A 104 -2.22 -4.69 -0.79
CA ILE A 104 -3.53 -4.04 -0.75
C ILE A 104 -3.39 -2.64 -1.33
N TYR A 105 -4.00 -2.38 -2.49
CA TYR A 105 -4.04 -1.06 -3.10
C TYR A 105 -5.37 -0.36 -2.76
N ILE A 106 -5.27 0.86 -2.24
CA ILE A 106 -6.42 1.74 -1.98
C ILE A 106 -6.40 2.88 -3.00
N GLY A 107 -7.47 3.00 -3.78
CA GLY A 107 -7.63 4.04 -4.79
C GLY A 107 -8.86 4.92 -4.57
N VAL A 108 -8.94 5.99 -5.35
CA VAL A 108 -10.08 6.89 -5.46
C VAL A 108 -10.28 7.26 -6.92
N ASP A 109 -11.51 7.59 -7.29
CA ASP A 109 -11.92 7.82 -8.68
C ASP A 109 -11.36 9.11 -9.27
N ARG A 110 -11.16 10.11 -8.41
CA ARG A 110 -10.76 11.45 -8.81
C ARG A 110 -9.75 12.02 -7.83
N LYS A 111 -8.70 12.68 -8.34
CA LYS A 111 -7.62 13.27 -7.53
C LYS A 111 -8.13 14.35 -6.56
N GLU A 112 -9.23 15.00 -6.92
CA GLU A 112 -9.90 16.01 -6.11
C GLU A 112 -10.36 15.42 -4.77
N ILE A 113 -10.70 14.13 -4.73
CA ILE A 113 -11.07 13.42 -3.49
C ILE A 113 -9.86 13.33 -2.55
N SER A 114 -8.70 12.93 -3.06
CA SER A 114 -7.48 12.85 -2.25
C SER A 114 -7.01 14.24 -1.80
N ASN A 115 -7.05 15.24 -2.69
CA ASN A 115 -6.61 16.60 -2.39
C ASN A 115 -7.48 17.21 -1.29
N LEU A 116 -8.81 17.12 -1.42
CA LEU A 116 -9.74 17.61 -0.39
C LEU A 116 -9.52 16.90 0.96
N ARG A 117 -9.18 15.61 0.96
CA ARG A 117 -8.89 14.86 2.20
C ARG A 117 -7.56 15.28 2.82
N ILE A 118 -6.55 15.65 2.03
CA ILE A 118 -5.28 16.18 2.51
C ILE A 118 -5.51 17.56 3.14
N GLU A 119 -6.23 18.45 2.46
CA GLU A 119 -6.59 19.78 2.96
C GLU A 119 -7.35 19.72 4.30
N ASN A 120 -8.38 18.86 4.38
CA ASN A 120 -9.13 18.68 5.63
C ASN A 120 -8.23 18.21 6.79
N ARG A 121 -7.32 17.26 6.54
CA ARG A 121 -6.41 16.75 7.59
C ARG A 121 -5.33 17.75 7.95
N LEU A 122 -4.91 18.61 7.02
CA LEU A 122 -4.01 19.71 7.32
C LEU A 122 -4.63 20.66 8.35
N SER A 123 -5.93 20.94 8.23
CA SER A 123 -6.66 21.72 9.24
C SER A 123 -6.73 21.05 10.62
N GLU A 124 -6.53 19.73 10.67
CA GLU A 124 -6.44 18.91 11.90
C GLU A 124 -4.99 18.70 12.39
N GLY A 125 -4.01 19.37 11.77
CA GLY A 125 -2.60 19.31 12.14
C GLY A 125 -1.83 18.10 11.59
N ALA A 126 -2.31 17.46 10.52
CA ALA A 126 -1.59 16.40 9.81
C ALA A 126 -0.48 16.93 8.88
N HIS A 127 0.31 16.02 8.30
CA HIS A 127 1.36 16.36 7.34
C HIS A 127 0.79 17.08 6.10
N ASN A 128 1.37 18.23 5.74
CA ASN A 128 1.09 18.90 4.48
C ASN A 128 1.82 18.20 3.33
N VAL A 129 1.12 17.91 2.24
CA VAL A 129 1.73 17.31 1.04
C VAL A 129 1.36 18.14 -0.16
N ASP A 130 2.37 18.63 -0.87
CA ASP A 130 2.19 19.41 -2.10
C ASP A 130 1.38 18.62 -3.14
N PRO A 131 0.34 19.20 -3.77
CA PRO A 131 -0.44 18.54 -4.82
C PRO A 131 0.41 17.94 -5.96
N ASP A 132 1.51 18.59 -6.35
CA ASP A 132 2.40 18.08 -7.40
C ASP A 132 3.14 16.82 -6.93
N ILE A 133 3.49 16.75 -5.65
CA ILE A 133 4.04 15.54 -5.02
C ILE A 133 2.98 14.44 -4.99
N VAL A 134 1.71 14.75 -4.69
CA VAL A 134 0.62 13.77 -4.70
C VAL A 134 0.44 13.17 -6.10
N GLU A 135 0.48 14.00 -7.15
CA GLU A 135 0.36 13.54 -8.54
C GLU A 135 1.55 12.67 -8.95
N LYS A 136 2.78 13.09 -8.61
CA LYS A 136 3.99 12.29 -8.84
C LYS A 136 3.89 10.94 -8.12
N ASN A 137 3.52 10.93 -6.84
CA ASN A 137 3.36 9.72 -6.04
C ASN A 137 2.30 8.79 -6.61
N LEU A 138 1.20 9.33 -7.17
CA LEU A 138 0.19 8.52 -7.84
C LEU A 138 0.79 7.78 -9.06
N LYS A 139 1.50 8.51 -9.93
CA LYS A 139 2.13 7.94 -11.13
C LYS A 139 3.18 6.88 -10.77
N ASP A 140 4.08 7.20 -9.84
CA ASP A 140 5.14 6.30 -9.38
C ASP A 140 4.54 5.04 -8.73
N CYS A 141 3.51 5.21 -7.90
CA CYS A 141 2.84 4.10 -7.23
C CYS A 141 2.10 3.17 -8.20
N ILE A 142 1.40 3.71 -9.20
CA ILE A 142 0.77 2.89 -10.25
C ILE A 142 1.83 2.11 -11.04
N LYS A 143 2.91 2.77 -11.46
CA LYS A 143 3.99 2.14 -12.22
C LYS A 143 4.65 1.01 -11.41
N CYS A 144 4.99 1.28 -10.17
CA CYS A 144 5.62 0.31 -9.26
C CYS A 144 4.66 -0.84 -8.92
N PHE A 145 3.38 -0.55 -8.65
CA PHE A 145 2.36 -1.57 -8.44
C PHE A 145 2.30 -2.54 -9.63
N LYS A 146 2.26 -2.02 -10.86
CA LYS A 146 2.19 -2.84 -12.08
C LYS A 146 3.39 -3.77 -12.23
N SER A 147 4.59 -3.37 -11.79
CA SER A 147 5.77 -4.24 -11.89
C SER A 147 5.83 -5.30 -10.80
N VAL A 148 5.43 -4.97 -9.56
CA VAL A 148 5.64 -5.88 -8.41
C VAL A 148 4.41 -6.68 -7.98
N ALA A 149 3.19 -6.34 -8.45
CA ALA A 149 1.97 -6.96 -7.94
C ALA A 149 1.93 -8.50 -8.10
N ARG A 150 2.62 -9.04 -9.10
CA ARG A 150 2.71 -10.50 -9.32
C ARG A 150 3.62 -11.21 -8.32
N GLU A 151 4.55 -10.51 -7.69
CA GLU A 151 5.46 -11.07 -6.68
C GLU A 151 4.76 -11.33 -5.34
N PHE A 152 3.55 -10.81 -5.13
CA PHE A 152 2.76 -11.05 -3.93
C PHE A 152 1.85 -12.26 -4.11
N ASP A 153 1.61 -13.03 -3.05
CA ASP A 153 0.70 -14.20 -3.11
C ASP A 153 -0.76 -13.74 -3.24
N ASN A 154 -1.09 -12.62 -2.60
CA ASN A 154 -2.43 -12.04 -2.62
C ASN A 154 -2.38 -10.58 -3.07
N VAL A 155 -3.33 -10.16 -3.90
CA VAL A 155 -3.49 -8.76 -4.32
C VAL A 155 -4.94 -8.36 -4.19
N LEU A 156 -5.20 -7.34 -3.39
CA LEU A 156 -6.54 -6.80 -3.18
C LEU A 156 -6.57 -5.33 -3.58
N ILE A 157 -7.65 -4.90 -4.23
CA ILE A 157 -7.85 -3.51 -4.63
C ILE A 157 -9.18 -3.03 -4.05
N TYR A 158 -9.14 -1.91 -3.33
CA TYR A 158 -10.31 -1.28 -2.76
C TYR A 158 -10.51 0.12 -3.34
N ASP A 159 -11.77 0.43 -3.63
CA ASP A 159 -12.22 1.78 -3.90
C ASP A 159 -12.61 2.49 -2.61
N ASN A 160 -12.15 3.74 -2.46
CA ASN A 160 -12.53 4.62 -1.38
C ASN A 160 -13.08 5.96 -1.91
N SER A 161 -13.83 5.91 -3.02
CA SER A 161 -14.38 7.08 -3.70
C SER A 161 -15.66 7.64 -3.09
N ALA A 162 -16.38 6.85 -2.29
CA ALA A 162 -17.61 7.31 -1.66
C ALA A 162 -17.34 8.56 -0.79
N HIS A 163 -18.08 9.64 -1.04
CA HIS A 163 -18.04 10.84 -0.21
C HIS A 163 -18.88 10.65 1.05
N ARG A 164 -18.38 11.25 2.16
CA ARG A 164 -19.04 11.56 3.44
C ARG A 164 -20.17 10.59 3.87
N ASN A 165 -19.85 9.76 4.88
CA ASN A 165 -20.75 8.94 5.72
C ASN A 165 -20.85 7.44 5.41
N SER A 166 -20.07 6.92 4.47
CA SER A 166 -19.86 5.47 4.40
C SER A 166 -18.38 5.17 4.59
N ASN A 167 -18.00 4.56 5.72
CA ASN A 167 -16.68 3.93 5.93
C ASN A 167 -16.56 2.67 5.05
N HIS A 168 -16.95 2.77 3.79
CA HIS A 168 -17.18 1.65 2.92
C HIS A 168 -16.08 1.61 1.86
N PHE A 169 -14.99 0.92 2.23
CA PHE A 169 -14.02 0.46 1.25
C PHE A 169 -14.69 -0.64 0.43
N ILE A 170 -14.95 -0.35 -0.85
CA ILE A 170 -15.56 -1.33 -1.76
C ILE A 170 -14.43 -2.17 -2.34
N LYS A 171 -14.39 -3.46 -2.05
CA LYS A 171 -13.41 -4.36 -2.67
C LYS A 171 -13.77 -4.56 -4.15
N ILE A 172 -12.86 -4.20 -5.05
CA ILE A 172 -13.05 -4.31 -6.50
C ILE A 172 -12.41 -5.58 -7.04
N TYR A 173 -11.26 -5.96 -6.49
CA TYR A 173 -10.42 -7.05 -6.95
C TYR A 173 -9.88 -7.82 -5.76
N ASP A 174 -9.93 -9.16 -5.83
CA ASP A 174 -9.34 -10.07 -4.85
C ASP A 174 -8.68 -11.23 -5.62
N ARG A 175 -7.35 -11.16 -5.75
CA ARG A 175 -6.52 -12.28 -6.19
C ARG A 175 -5.92 -12.95 -4.96
N ARG A 176 -6.16 -14.26 -4.81
CA ARG A 176 -5.50 -15.09 -3.81
C ARG A 176 -4.86 -16.28 -4.51
N ASN A 177 -3.54 -16.34 -4.48
CA ASN A 177 -2.75 -17.25 -5.30
C ASN A 177 -3.15 -17.07 -6.79
N ASP A 178 -3.68 -18.13 -7.41
CA ASP A 178 -4.12 -18.15 -8.81
C ASP A 178 -5.63 -17.91 -8.97
N HIS A 179 -6.37 -17.70 -7.87
CA HIS A 179 -7.81 -17.46 -7.91
C HIS A 179 -8.11 -15.97 -7.91
N VAL A 180 -8.87 -15.51 -8.91
CA VAL A 180 -9.28 -14.11 -9.05
C VAL A 180 -10.79 -13.99 -8.87
N LYS A 181 -11.22 -13.04 -8.03
CA LYS A 181 -12.60 -12.61 -7.87
C LYS A 181 -12.72 -11.11 -8.11
N PHE A 182 -13.79 -10.72 -8.81
CA PHE A 182 -14.22 -9.34 -8.93
C PHE A 182 -15.50 -9.18 -8.12
N GLU A 183 -15.51 -8.26 -7.16
CA GLU A 183 -16.63 -8.13 -6.20
C GLU A 183 -17.52 -6.92 -6.45
N ALA A 184 -17.08 -5.95 -7.26
CA ALA A 184 -17.88 -4.79 -7.64
C ALA A 184 -18.59 -5.01 -9.00
N ALA A 185 -19.91 -4.76 -9.04
CA ALA A 185 -20.70 -4.83 -10.27
C ALA A 185 -20.24 -3.81 -11.33
N HIS A 186 -19.76 -2.65 -10.90
CA HIS A 186 -19.13 -1.65 -11.74
C HIS A 186 -17.69 -1.43 -11.30
N LYS A 187 -16.74 -1.55 -12.23
CA LYS A 187 -15.31 -1.26 -11.97
C LYS A 187 -15.03 0.17 -12.39
N PRO A 188 -14.59 1.05 -11.47
CA PRO A 188 -14.14 2.38 -11.84
C PRO A 188 -13.03 2.32 -12.89
N LYS A 189 -12.98 3.31 -13.78
CA LYS A 189 -11.99 3.34 -14.87
C LYS A 189 -10.56 3.23 -14.34
N TRP A 190 -10.23 3.97 -13.28
CA TRP A 190 -8.90 3.94 -12.66
C TRP A 190 -8.49 2.52 -12.21
N ALA A 191 -9.44 1.74 -11.70
CA ALA A 191 -9.17 0.39 -11.21
C ALA A 191 -8.94 -0.57 -12.37
N LYS A 192 -9.71 -0.41 -13.46
CA LYS A 192 -9.47 -1.13 -14.71
C LYS A 192 -8.08 -0.81 -15.25
N ASP A 193 -7.74 0.48 -15.37
CA ASP A 193 -6.45 0.93 -15.88
C ASP A 193 -5.29 0.45 -15.00
N LEU A 194 -5.49 0.34 -13.68
CA LEU A 194 -4.52 -0.24 -12.76
C LEU A 194 -4.34 -1.74 -13.02
N ILE A 195 -5.43 -2.51 -13.05
CA ILE A 195 -5.41 -3.98 -13.23
C ILE A 195 -4.84 -4.36 -14.60
N ASP A 196 -5.19 -3.59 -15.64
CA ASP A 196 -4.71 -3.80 -17.00
C ASP A 196 -3.17 -3.67 -17.03
N ASN A 197 -2.51 -4.74 -17.46
CA ASN A 197 -1.05 -4.89 -17.49
C ASN A 197 -0.33 -4.94 -16.14
N SER A 198 -1.03 -4.93 -15.00
CA SER A 198 -0.43 -5.33 -13.71
C SER A 198 -0.11 -6.82 -13.65
N PHE A 199 -0.79 -7.61 -14.48
CA PHE A 199 -0.72 -9.06 -14.48
C PHE A 199 -0.47 -9.63 -15.87
N THR A 200 0.15 -8.88 -16.79
CA THR A 200 0.63 -9.38 -18.09
C THR A 200 2.16 -9.39 -18.08
N LEU A 201 2.79 -10.36 -18.75
CA LEU A 201 4.25 -10.44 -18.83
C LEU A 201 4.79 -9.15 -19.46
N GLN A 202 5.85 -8.55 -18.89
CA GLN A 202 6.87 -7.98 -19.77
C GLN A 202 7.34 -9.18 -20.57
N LYS A 203 7.01 -9.24 -21.86
CA LYS A 203 7.62 -10.20 -22.77
C LYS A 203 9.11 -10.14 -22.50
N ASP A 204 9.66 -11.24 -22.01
CA ASP A 204 11.09 -11.46 -22.08
C ASP A 204 11.53 -11.09 -23.49
N LYS A 205 12.62 -10.34 -23.56
CA LYS A 205 13.32 -10.07 -24.80
C LYS A 205 13.50 -11.40 -25.55
N GLY A 206 12.76 -11.59 -26.63
CA GLY A 206 13.05 -12.61 -27.64
C GLY A 206 12.27 -13.92 -27.59
N ILE A 207 10.94 -13.88 -27.53
CA ILE A 207 10.14 -14.96 -28.14
C ILE A 207 9.14 -14.33 -29.11
N ASP A 208 9.44 -14.47 -30.40
CA ASP A 208 8.50 -14.24 -31.49
C ASP A 208 7.40 -15.30 -31.43
N LEU A 209 6.15 -14.85 -31.40
CA LEU A 209 4.98 -15.70 -31.56
C LEU A 209 4.23 -15.20 -32.78
N SER A 210 4.88 -15.34 -33.94
CA SER A 210 4.20 -15.46 -35.22
C SER A 210 3.71 -16.91 -35.36
N LYS A 211 2.46 -17.15 -34.94
CA LYS A 211 1.53 -18.17 -35.48
C LYS A 211 0.15 -18.01 -34.88
#